data_AF-A0A2L0HST1-F1
#
_entry.id   AF-A0A2L0HST1-F1
#
_cell.length_a   1.000
_cell.length_b   1.000
_cell.length_c   1.000
_cell.angle_alpha   90.00
_cell.angle_beta   90.00
_cell.angle_gamma   90.00
#
_symmetry.space_group_name_H-M   'P 1'
#
loop_
_entity.id
_entity.type
_entity.pdbx_description
1 polymer ?
#
loop_
_entity_poly.entity_id
_entity_poly.type
_entity_poly.pdbx_seq_one_letter_code
_entity_poly.pdbx_strand_id
1 'polypeptide(L)'
;MIGALMLDIAGTELTQEDIELLQAPQVGGVILFARNIQSPQQVRALTDHMRQIRPEILIAVDQEGGRVQRLKQGFTLLPAMGRFGELYQTNAEQALDLAEQCGWLMATEVLAVGIDFSFAPVLDLNDISDVIGDRGFAKNMQDIVPLASAFLKGMKRAGMASTGKHFPGHGSVKADSHVAAAIDSRPYAEIFAKDMQSFIQLMPQLDALMPAHVIYDQVDPNPAGFSEFWIQNILRQELKFDGVLFSDDLSMQAACVAGGADARIQAALKAGCDMGLVCNDRAAQCIALAGMTELPLPNQQRLERMRGKIPNIQIGETLALGAEWQRVRDNITAFRNAN
;
A
#
# COMPACT_ATOMS: atom_id res chain seq x y z
N MET A 1 20.00 1.51 8.97
CA MET A 1 18.86 2.37 9.36
C MET A 1 18.00 2.63 8.14
N ILE A 2 16.68 2.59 8.32
CA ILE A 2 15.70 2.83 7.27
C ILE A 2 15.37 4.32 7.28
N GLY A 3 15.57 4.99 6.14
CA GLY A 3 15.25 6.39 5.96
C GLY A 3 13.74 6.64 5.81
N ALA A 4 13.32 7.90 5.72
CA ALA A 4 11.91 8.30 5.62
C ALA A 4 11.44 8.59 4.18
N LEU A 5 12.29 8.44 3.16
CA LEU A 5 11.91 8.62 1.76
C LEU A 5 11.74 7.27 1.06
N MET A 6 10.59 7.06 0.44
CA MET A 6 10.36 6.03 -0.55
C MET A 6 10.30 6.67 -1.94
N LEU A 7 11.09 6.14 -2.87
CA LEU A 7 11.15 6.60 -4.26
C LEU A 7 10.91 5.45 -5.23
N ASP A 8 10.96 5.72 -6.54
CA ASP A 8 10.91 4.69 -7.58
C ASP A 8 12.09 4.80 -8.55
N ILE A 9 12.19 3.83 -9.46
CA ILE A 9 13.20 3.82 -10.54
C ILE A 9 12.53 3.81 -11.92
N ALA A 10 13.30 4.17 -12.94
CA ALA A 10 12.79 4.33 -14.31
C ALA A 10 12.57 3.00 -15.05
N GLY A 11 13.46 2.02 -14.86
CA GLY A 11 13.52 0.81 -15.68
C GLY A 11 13.53 -0.50 -14.90
N THR A 12 13.92 -1.58 -15.59
CA THR A 12 14.01 -2.95 -15.06
C THR A 12 15.36 -3.26 -14.40
N GLU A 13 16.30 -2.32 -14.44
CA GLU A 13 17.64 -2.44 -13.86
C GLU A 13 18.02 -1.10 -13.21
N LEU A 14 18.95 -1.15 -12.25
CA LEU A 14 19.48 0.05 -11.62
C LEU A 14 20.50 0.73 -12.55
N THR A 15 20.31 2.02 -12.76
CA THR A 15 21.31 2.91 -13.34
C THR A 15 22.30 3.37 -12.27
N GLN A 16 23.43 3.94 -12.67
CA GLN A 16 24.41 4.52 -11.74
C GLN A 16 23.78 5.60 -10.83
N GLU A 17 22.86 6.40 -11.37
CA GLU A 17 22.14 7.42 -10.61
C GLU A 17 21.23 6.79 -9.54
N ASP A 18 20.57 5.67 -9.86
CA ASP A 18 19.76 4.94 -8.88
C ASP A 18 20.63 4.41 -7.72
N ILE A 19 21.82 3.89 -8.04
CA ILE A 19 22.77 3.38 -7.04
C ILE A 19 23.19 4.51 -6.09
N GLU A 20 23.49 5.69 -6.62
CA GLU A 20 23.86 6.87 -5.82
C GLU A 20 22.73 7.33 -4.89
N LEU A 21 21.49 7.38 -5.39
CA LEU A 21 20.33 7.73 -4.55
C LEU A 21 20.08 6.70 -3.44
N LEU A 22 20.18 5.41 -3.74
CA LEU A 22 19.97 4.35 -2.75
C LEU A 22 20.97 4.40 -1.59
N GLN A 23 22.18 4.93 -1.82
CA GLN A 23 23.19 5.11 -0.78
C GLN A 23 22.85 6.25 0.20
N ALA A 24 21.98 7.19 -0.17
CA ALA A 24 21.62 8.30 0.70
C ALA A 24 20.85 7.80 1.94
N PRO A 25 21.24 8.19 3.17
CA PRO A 25 20.67 7.61 4.39
C PRO A 25 19.17 7.86 4.56
N GLN A 26 18.63 8.93 3.96
CA GLN A 26 17.21 9.28 3.98
C GLN A 26 16.35 8.37 3.09
N VAL A 27 16.92 7.69 2.09
CA VAL A 27 16.19 6.74 1.25
C VAL A 27 16.00 5.45 2.03
N GLY A 28 14.76 5.19 2.46
CA GLY A 28 14.37 4.00 3.21
C GLY A 28 13.58 2.98 2.41
N GLY A 29 12.99 3.40 1.29
CA GLY A 29 12.16 2.52 0.48
C GLY A 29 12.28 2.72 -1.02
N VAL A 30 11.93 1.67 -1.77
CA VAL A 30 11.65 1.73 -3.20
C VAL A 30 10.28 1.13 -3.46
N ILE A 31 9.43 1.82 -4.21
CA ILE A 31 8.19 1.25 -4.75
C ILE A 31 8.39 0.87 -6.23
N LEU A 32 7.97 -0.35 -6.58
CA LEU A 32 8.01 -0.85 -7.96
C LEU A 32 6.68 -0.63 -8.67
N PHE A 33 6.76 -0.19 -9.92
CA PHE A 33 5.64 -0.05 -10.84
C PHE A 33 5.74 -1.06 -11.99
N ALA A 34 4.68 -1.17 -12.79
CA ALA A 34 4.63 -2.11 -13.92
C ALA A 34 5.80 -1.95 -14.91
N ARG A 35 6.34 -0.74 -15.08
CA ARG A 35 7.51 -0.46 -15.93
C ARG A 35 8.82 -1.10 -15.43
N ASN A 36 8.87 -1.52 -14.16
CA ASN A 36 10.03 -2.14 -13.55
C ASN A 36 9.99 -3.69 -13.63
N ILE A 37 8.89 -4.24 -14.18
CA ILE A 37 8.58 -5.67 -14.13
C ILE A 37 8.63 -6.28 -15.54
N GLN A 38 9.55 -7.21 -15.75
CA GLN A 38 9.66 -8.00 -16.98
C GLN A 38 9.32 -9.48 -16.75
N SER A 39 9.87 -10.08 -15.69
CA SER A 39 9.65 -11.47 -15.31
C SER A 39 9.95 -11.70 -13.82
N PRO A 40 9.45 -12.77 -13.19
CA PRO A 40 9.77 -13.07 -11.78
C PRO A 40 11.28 -13.13 -11.50
N GLN A 41 12.05 -13.75 -12.41
CA GLN A 41 13.51 -13.83 -12.31
C GLN A 41 14.17 -12.45 -12.37
N GLN A 42 13.75 -11.59 -13.31
CA GLN A 42 14.29 -10.23 -13.43
C GLN A 42 13.97 -9.38 -12.20
N VAL A 43 12.73 -9.45 -11.69
CA VAL A 43 12.33 -8.71 -10.47
C VAL A 43 13.18 -9.17 -9.29
N ARG A 44 13.40 -10.47 -9.14
CA ARG A 44 14.27 -11.00 -8.09
C ARG A 44 15.70 -10.47 -8.20
N ALA A 45 16.27 -10.47 -9.39
CA ALA A 45 17.60 -9.91 -9.62
C ALA A 45 17.67 -8.41 -9.29
N LEU A 46 16.64 -7.65 -9.65
CA LEU A 46 16.53 -6.23 -9.34
C LEU A 46 16.47 -5.96 -7.83
N THR A 47 15.61 -6.69 -7.10
CA THR A 47 15.48 -6.52 -5.64
C THR A 47 16.73 -6.98 -4.89
N ASP A 48 17.38 -8.06 -5.34
CA ASP A 48 18.67 -8.50 -4.78
C ASP A 48 19.77 -7.44 -5.03
N HIS A 49 19.82 -6.82 -6.22
CA HIS A 49 20.79 -5.74 -6.53
C HIS A 49 20.55 -4.51 -5.64
N MET A 50 19.30 -4.10 -5.42
CA MET A 50 18.96 -3.03 -4.48
C MET A 50 19.48 -3.33 -3.06
N ARG A 51 19.34 -4.57 -2.60
CA ARG A 51 19.81 -5.01 -1.27
C ARG A 51 21.32 -5.15 -1.15
N GLN A 52 22.03 -5.41 -2.24
CA GLN A 52 23.49 -5.37 -2.25
C GLN A 52 24.02 -3.95 -1.99
N ILE A 53 23.32 -2.93 -2.51
CA ILE A 53 23.67 -1.52 -2.31
C ILE A 53 23.21 -1.05 -0.92
N ARG A 54 21.97 -1.39 -0.56
CA ARG A 54 21.35 -1.00 0.72
C ARG A 54 20.61 -2.18 1.34
N PRO A 55 21.26 -2.95 2.24
CA PRO A 55 20.66 -4.14 2.86
C PRO A 55 19.34 -3.88 3.60
N GLU A 56 19.19 -2.67 4.15
CA GLU A 56 18.03 -2.26 4.94
C GLU A 56 16.87 -1.68 4.11
N ILE A 57 16.98 -1.57 2.77
CA ILE A 57 15.93 -0.95 1.95
C ILE A 57 14.62 -1.75 2.05
N LEU A 58 13.50 -1.06 2.23
CA LEU A 58 12.17 -1.65 2.09
C LEU A 58 11.74 -1.59 0.61
N ILE A 59 11.22 -2.68 0.06
CA ILE A 59 10.75 -2.71 -1.33
C ILE A 59 9.25 -2.99 -1.33
N ALA A 60 8.47 -2.11 -1.97
CA ALA A 60 7.02 -2.18 -2.00
C ALA A 60 6.47 -2.28 -3.43
N VAL A 61 5.20 -2.68 -3.55
CA VAL A 61 4.46 -2.71 -4.82
C VAL A 61 2.96 -2.49 -4.58
N ASP A 62 2.23 -2.03 -5.59
CA ASP A 62 0.76 -2.10 -5.59
C ASP A 62 0.28 -3.42 -6.22
N GLN A 63 0.08 -4.44 -5.39
CA GLN A 63 -0.45 -5.73 -5.81
C GLN A 63 -1.76 -6.00 -5.06
N GLU A 64 -2.81 -5.25 -5.39
CA GLU A 64 -4.15 -5.40 -4.78
C GLU A 64 -4.93 -6.54 -5.45
N GLY A 65 -4.96 -6.54 -6.78
CA GLY A 65 -5.76 -7.41 -7.63
C GLY A 65 -6.67 -6.64 -8.58
N GLY A 66 -7.27 -7.34 -9.54
CA GLY A 66 -8.07 -6.70 -10.59
C GLY A 66 -7.25 -5.70 -11.41
N ARG A 67 -7.70 -4.45 -11.48
CA ARG A 67 -7.02 -3.39 -12.25
C ARG A 67 -5.74 -2.87 -11.60
N VAL A 68 -5.59 -2.99 -10.27
CA VAL A 68 -4.40 -2.56 -9.53
C VAL A 68 -3.51 -3.76 -9.23
N GLN A 69 -2.72 -4.13 -10.23
CA GLN A 69 -1.78 -5.24 -10.17
C GLN A 69 -0.55 -4.90 -11.02
N ARG A 70 0.64 -4.76 -10.41
CA ARG A 70 1.88 -4.48 -11.17
C ARG A 70 2.54 -5.75 -11.67
N LEU A 71 2.61 -6.78 -10.82
CA LEU A 71 3.17 -8.09 -11.15
C LEU A 71 2.12 -8.89 -11.94
N LYS A 72 2.16 -8.83 -13.28
CA LYS A 72 1.22 -9.53 -14.18
C LYS A 72 1.89 -10.67 -14.94
N GLN A 73 2.95 -10.37 -15.68
CA GLN A 73 3.63 -11.37 -16.52
C GLN A 73 4.43 -12.35 -15.66
N GLY A 74 4.06 -13.63 -15.72
CA GLY A 74 4.69 -14.68 -14.90
C GLY A 74 4.15 -14.77 -13.47
N PHE A 75 3.07 -14.04 -13.16
CA PHE A 75 2.41 -14.03 -11.86
C PHE A 75 0.94 -14.41 -12.01
N THR A 76 0.30 -14.74 -10.90
CA THR A 76 -1.14 -15.01 -10.91
C THR A 76 -1.92 -13.71 -11.12
N LEU A 77 -2.86 -13.72 -12.07
CA LEU A 77 -3.82 -12.62 -12.20
C LEU A 77 -4.85 -12.76 -11.07
N LEU A 78 -4.86 -11.80 -10.15
CA LEU A 78 -5.71 -11.81 -8.98
C LEU A 78 -7.09 -11.21 -9.33
N PRO A 79 -8.19 -11.71 -8.75
CA PRO A 79 -9.51 -11.10 -8.88
C PRO A 79 -9.53 -9.70 -8.24
N ALA A 80 -10.45 -8.84 -8.68
CA ALA A 80 -10.75 -7.60 -7.97
C ALA A 80 -11.42 -7.92 -6.62
N MET A 81 -11.17 -7.10 -5.59
CA MET A 81 -11.67 -7.39 -4.24
C MET A 81 -13.20 -7.40 -4.17
N GLY A 82 -13.87 -6.57 -5.00
CA GLY A 82 -15.32 -6.53 -5.10
C GLY A 82 -15.97 -7.88 -5.47
N ARG A 83 -15.25 -8.76 -6.18
CA ARG A 83 -15.77 -10.10 -6.53
C ARG A 83 -15.95 -10.98 -5.30
N PHE A 84 -15.12 -10.81 -4.27
CA PHE A 84 -15.32 -11.53 -3.02
C PHE A 84 -16.57 -11.02 -2.30
N GLY A 85 -16.87 -9.72 -2.36
CA GLY A 85 -18.11 -9.15 -1.86
C GLY A 85 -19.35 -9.69 -2.56
N GLU A 86 -19.30 -9.82 -3.88
CA GLU A 86 -20.37 -10.43 -4.69
C GLU A 86 -20.60 -11.88 -4.28
N LEU A 87 -19.53 -12.67 -4.16
CA LEU A 87 -19.63 -14.06 -3.70
C LEU A 87 -20.15 -14.15 -2.27
N TYR A 88 -19.72 -13.25 -1.38
CA TYR A 88 -20.10 -13.24 0.03
C TYR A 88 -21.62 -13.15 0.22
N GLN A 89 -22.34 -12.45 -0.67
CA GLN A 89 -23.80 -12.35 -0.64
C GLN A 89 -24.51 -13.70 -0.86
N THR A 90 -23.86 -14.64 -1.55
CA THR A 90 -24.46 -15.93 -1.93
C THR A 90 -23.82 -17.12 -1.24
N ASN A 91 -22.53 -17.01 -0.87
CA ASN A 91 -21.76 -18.04 -0.18
C ASN A 91 -20.63 -17.43 0.66
N ALA A 92 -20.98 -16.96 1.86
CA ALA A 92 -20.05 -16.29 2.77
C ALA A 92 -18.83 -17.15 3.15
N GLU A 93 -19.02 -18.44 3.44
CA GLU A 93 -17.92 -19.33 3.83
C GLU A 93 -16.88 -19.47 2.70
N GLN A 94 -17.34 -19.70 1.48
CA GLN A 94 -16.46 -19.82 0.31
C GLN A 94 -15.75 -18.49 0.00
N ALA A 95 -16.45 -17.35 0.15
CA ALA A 95 -15.85 -16.04 -0.07
C ALA A 95 -14.72 -15.75 0.92
N LEU A 96 -14.88 -16.13 2.19
CA LEU A 96 -13.84 -15.97 3.22
C LEU A 96 -12.64 -16.88 2.98
N ASP A 97 -12.86 -18.14 2.65
CA ASP A 97 -11.78 -19.09 2.30
C ASP A 97 -10.97 -18.59 1.09
N LEU A 98 -11.66 -18.16 0.03
CA LEU A 98 -11.00 -17.62 -1.16
C LEU A 98 -10.29 -16.28 -0.88
N ALA A 99 -10.83 -15.42 -0.02
CA ALA A 99 -10.17 -14.17 0.35
C ALA A 99 -8.86 -14.42 1.12
N GLU A 100 -8.85 -15.37 2.05
CA GLU A 100 -7.63 -15.79 2.76
C GLU A 100 -6.61 -16.42 1.81
N GLN A 101 -7.06 -17.31 0.93
CA GLN A 101 -6.22 -17.90 -0.11
C GLN A 101 -5.62 -16.83 -1.05
N CYS A 102 -6.40 -15.82 -1.44
CA CYS A 102 -5.95 -14.73 -2.29
C CYS A 102 -4.87 -13.88 -1.60
N GLY A 103 -5.09 -13.50 -0.34
CA GLY A 103 -4.13 -12.75 0.45
C GLY A 103 -2.81 -13.51 0.64
N TRP A 104 -2.89 -14.82 0.90
CA TRP A 104 -1.72 -15.68 1.02
C TRP A 104 -0.98 -15.84 -0.31
N LEU A 105 -1.70 -16.07 -1.41
CA LEU A 105 -1.12 -16.23 -2.74
C LEU A 105 -0.39 -14.96 -3.19
N MET A 106 -1.07 -13.82 -3.11
CA MET A 106 -0.52 -12.50 -3.45
C MET A 106 0.78 -12.25 -2.67
N ALA A 107 0.73 -12.41 -1.36
CA ALA A 107 1.89 -12.15 -0.52
C ALA A 107 3.04 -13.12 -0.79
N THR A 108 2.73 -14.41 -1.01
CA THR A 108 3.74 -15.44 -1.31
C THR A 108 4.48 -15.13 -2.62
N GLU A 109 3.77 -14.74 -3.67
CA GLU A 109 4.38 -14.41 -4.96
C GLU A 109 5.22 -13.13 -4.91
N VAL A 110 4.75 -12.11 -4.19
CA VAL A 110 5.48 -10.83 -3.99
C VAL A 110 6.77 -11.06 -3.18
N LEU A 111 6.68 -11.80 -2.06
CA LEU A 111 7.85 -12.12 -1.23
C LEU A 111 8.88 -12.95 -1.99
N ALA A 112 8.44 -13.90 -2.83
CA ALA A 112 9.33 -14.77 -3.60
C ALA A 112 10.29 -13.99 -4.50
N VAL A 113 9.83 -12.87 -5.06
CA VAL A 113 10.64 -11.99 -5.92
C VAL A 113 11.36 -10.89 -5.15
N GLY A 114 11.44 -11.01 -3.82
CA GLY A 114 12.25 -10.16 -2.95
C GLY A 114 11.63 -8.80 -2.62
N ILE A 115 10.33 -8.61 -2.86
CA ILE A 115 9.58 -7.42 -2.45
C ILE A 115 9.05 -7.66 -1.03
N ASP A 116 9.16 -6.68 -0.13
CA ASP A 116 8.82 -6.85 1.29
C ASP A 116 7.31 -6.88 1.52
N PHE A 117 6.57 -5.95 0.89
CA PHE A 117 5.13 -5.83 1.09
C PHE A 117 4.41 -5.25 -0.12
N SER A 118 3.10 -5.50 -0.16
CA SER A 118 2.17 -4.83 -1.05
C SER A 118 1.39 -3.77 -0.27
N PHE A 119 1.08 -2.63 -0.90
CA PHE A 119 0.15 -1.65 -0.34
C PHE A 119 -1.30 -2.16 -0.43
N ALA A 120 -1.63 -3.13 0.42
CA ALA A 120 -2.93 -3.80 0.50
C ALA A 120 -3.25 -4.21 1.95
N PRO A 121 -4.53 -4.33 2.32
CA PRO A 121 -5.74 -4.21 1.49
C PRO A 121 -6.32 -2.78 1.39
N VAL A 122 -7.19 -2.58 0.40
CA VAL A 122 -8.13 -1.45 0.37
C VAL A 122 -9.25 -1.72 1.37
N LEU A 123 -9.46 -0.79 2.31
CA LEU A 123 -10.48 -0.84 3.35
C LEU A 123 -11.61 0.18 3.14
N ASP A 124 -11.53 0.93 2.04
CA ASP A 124 -12.54 1.88 1.63
C ASP A 124 -13.87 1.19 1.30
N LEU A 125 -14.96 1.91 1.58
CA LEU A 125 -16.30 1.52 1.16
C LEU A 125 -16.41 1.57 -0.38
N ASN A 126 -16.95 0.53 -1.01
CA ASN A 126 -17.27 0.58 -2.45
C ASN A 126 -18.61 1.31 -2.68
N ASP A 127 -18.62 2.64 -2.54
CA ASP A 127 -19.82 3.48 -2.65
C ASP A 127 -19.83 4.30 -3.96
N ILE A 128 -19.52 5.60 -3.88
CA ILE A 128 -19.64 6.53 -5.01
C ILE A 128 -18.29 6.88 -5.67
N SER A 129 -17.18 6.40 -5.12
CA SER A 129 -15.85 6.79 -5.57
C SER A 129 -15.43 6.09 -6.87
N ASP A 130 -15.12 6.89 -7.90
CA ASP A 130 -14.61 6.39 -9.19
C ASP A 130 -13.20 5.76 -9.04
N VAL A 131 -12.44 6.16 -8.00
CA VAL A 131 -11.08 5.69 -7.73
C VAL A 131 -11.07 4.35 -6.99
N ILE A 132 -12.07 4.08 -6.14
CA ILE A 132 -12.18 2.82 -5.40
C ILE A 132 -12.84 1.76 -6.29
N GLY A 133 -14.13 1.88 -6.58
CA GLY A 133 -14.89 0.89 -7.34
C GLY A 133 -14.63 -0.55 -6.89
N ASP A 134 -14.35 -1.44 -7.83
CA ASP A 134 -14.10 -2.87 -7.61
C ASP A 134 -12.84 -3.21 -6.79
N ARG A 135 -12.03 -2.21 -6.43
CA ARG A 135 -10.90 -2.36 -5.48
C ARG A 135 -11.37 -2.54 -4.04
N GLY A 136 -12.54 -2.00 -3.68
CA GLY A 136 -13.13 -2.18 -2.37
C GLY A 136 -13.87 -3.51 -2.27
N PHE A 137 -13.83 -4.16 -1.10
CA PHE A 137 -14.43 -5.47 -0.89
C PHE A 137 -15.96 -5.48 -1.04
N ALA A 138 -16.65 -4.49 -0.47
CA ALA A 138 -18.11 -4.46 -0.46
C ALA A 138 -18.65 -3.04 -0.21
N LYS A 139 -19.98 -2.91 -0.24
CA LYS A 139 -20.72 -1.64 -0.06
C LYS A 139 -21.12 -1.35 1.38
N ASN A 140 -20.81 -2.25 2.32
CA ASN A 140 -21.20 -2.14 3.73
C ASN A 140 -20.13 -2.74 4.64
N MET A 141 -20.10 -2.30 5.90
CA MET A 141 -19.07 -2.71 6.87
C MET A 141 -19.23 -4.16 7.35
N GLN A 142 -20.47 -4.68 7.37
CA GLN A 142 -20.75 -6.06 7.74
C GLN A 142 -20.05 -7.07 6.83
N ASP A 143 -19.81 -6.70 5.58
CA ASP A 143 -19.15 -7.54 4.58
C ASP A 143 -17.65 -7.21 4.44
N ILE A 144 -17.26 -5.92 4.48
CA ILE A 144 -15.85 -5.51 4.36
C ILE A 144 -15.00 -6.13 5.46
N VAL A 145 -15.42 -6.01 6.73
CA VAL A 145 -14.61 -6.44 7.88
C VAL A 145 -14.25 -7.93 7.82
N PRO A 146 -15.19 -8.88 7.65
CA PRO A 146 -14.83 -10.30 7.60
C PRO A 146 -13.99 -10.64 6.36
N LEU A 147 -14.28 -10.07 5.19
CA LEU A 147 -13.53 -10.33 3.96
C LEU A 147 -12.09 -9.81 4.02
N ALA A 148 -11.90 -8.56 4.44
CA ALA A 148 -10.58 -7.97 4.59
C ALA A 148 -9.79 -8.66 5.72
N SER A 149 -10.45 -9.05 6.82
CA SER A 149 -9.84 -9.85 7.89
C SER A 149 -9.30 -11.19 7.36
N ALA A 150 -10.07 -11.89 6.51
CA ALA A 150 -9.60 -13.12 5.87
C ALA A 150 -8.39 -12.87 4.97
N PHE A 151 -8.43 -11.83 4.12
CA PHE A 151 -7.29 -11.45 3.28
C PHE A 151 -6.03 -11.12 4.09
N LEU A 152 -6.18 -10.36 5.18
CA LEU A 152 -5.10 -10.02 6.12
C LEU A 152 -4.49 -11.27 6.78
N LYS A 153 -5.31 -12.24 7.17
CA LYS A 153 -4.83 -13.54 7.69
C LYS A 153 -3.94 -14.24 6.65
N GLY A 154 -4.35 -14.23 5.39
CA GLY A 154 -3.57 -14.78 4.28
C GLY A 154 -2.20 -14.11 4.13
N MET A 155 -2.17 -12.77 4.08
CA MET A 155 -0.93 -11.99 4.00
C MET A 155 0.01 -12.28 5.18
N LYS A 156 -0.54 -12.26 6.41
CA LYS A 156 0.22 -12.54 7.63
C LYS A 156 0.76 -13.96 7.64
N ARG A 157 -0.02 -14.94 7.17
CA ARG A 157 0.39 -16.34 7.04
C ARG A 157 1.58 -16.49 6.09
N ALA A 158 1.61 -15.75 4.98
CA ALA A 158 2.74 -15.75 4.05
C ALA A 158 3.99 -15.04 4.63
N GLY A 159 3.81 -14.20 5.66
CA GLY A 159 4.88 -13.45 6.30
C GLY A 159 5.08 -12.04 5.74
N MET A 160 4.03 -11.44 5.19
CA MET A 160 4.00 -10.08 4.69
C MET A 160 3.25 -9.15 5.66
N ALA A 161 3.81 -7.97 5.89
CA ALA A 161 3.14 -6.88 6.60
C ALA A 161 2.02 -6.26 5.77
N SER A 162 0.98 -5.73 6.43
CA SER A 162 -0.22 -5.20 5.78
C SER A 162 -0.31 -3.68 5.85
N THR A 163 -0.85 -3.06 4.79
CA THR A 163 -1.10 -1.61 4.74
C THR A 163 -2.55 -1.33 4.38
N GLY A 164 -3.35 -0.94 5.36
CA GLY A 164 -4.74 -0.54 5.13
C GLY A 164 -4.83 0.82 4.45
N LYS A 165 -5.64 0.95 3.40
CA LYS A 165 -5.81 2.23 2.68
C LYS A 165 -7.25 2.48 2.19
N HIS A 166 -7.71 3.72 2.07
CA HIS A 166 -7.02 4.97 2.37
C HIS A 166 -7.68 5.66 3.59
N PHE A 167 -7.00 5.75 4.72
CA PHE A 167 -7.59 6.27 5.96
C PHE A 167 -7.87 7.79 5.86
N PRO A 168 -8.99 8.33 6.40
CA PRO A 168 -10.09 7.68 7.12
C PRO A 168 -11.19 7.08 6.23
N GLY A 169 -11.06 7.21 4.91
CA GLY A 169 -11.91 6.55 3.92
C GLY A 169 -12.12 7.40 2.68
N HIS A 170 -11.82 6.86 1.50
CA HIS A 170 -12.00 7.51 0.21
C HIS A 170 -13.32 7.10 -0.49
N GLY A 171 -13.95 6.02 -0.03
CA GLY A 171 -15.11 5.39 -0.67
C GLY A 171 -16.34 6.30 -0.89
N SER A 172 -16.53 7.27 0.01
CA SER A 172 -17.66 8.20 -0.01
C SER A 172 -17.39 9.50 -0.78
N VAL A 173 -16.25 9.63 -1.46
CA VAL A 173 -15.91 10.80 -2.28
C VAL A 173 -15.84 10.44 -3.76
N LYS A 174 -16.68 11.10 -4.56
CA LYS A 174 -16.77 10.83 -6.01
C LYS A 174 -15.57 11.36 -6.78
N ALA A 175 -15.10 12.57 -6.45
CA ALA A 175 -14.04 13.24 -7.20
C ALA A 175 -12.75 12.42 -7.22
N ASP A 176 -12.12 12.36 -8.40
CA ASP A 176 -10.81 11.74 -8.57
C ASP A 176 -9.72 12.69 -8.06
N SER A 177 -9.07 12.30 -6.95
CA SER A 177 -7.94 13.02 -6.34
C SER A 177 -6.73 13.15 -7.26
N HIS A 178 -6.67 12.41 -8.37
CA HIS A 178 -5.63 12.57 -9.40
C HIS A 178 -5.84 13.81 -10.29
N VAL A 179 -7.05 14.38 -10.33
CA VAL A 179 -7.43 15.47 -11.27
C VAL A 179 -7.83 16.77 -10.55
N ALA A 180 -8.41 16.67 -9.36
CA ALA A 180 -8.78 17.82 -8.54
C ALA A 180 -8.68 17.46 -7.05
N ALA A 181 -8.63 18.47 -6.17
CA ALA A 181 -8.71 18.21 -4.74
C ALA A 181 -10.06 17.51 -4.42
N ALA A 182 -9.97 16.28 -3.90
CA ALA A 182 -11.14 15.56 -3.42
C ALA A 182 -11.54 16.12 -2.05
N ILE A 183 -12.78 16.58 -1.92
CA ILE A 183 -13.32 17.19 -0.69
C ILE A 183 -14.51 16.36 -0.20
N ASP A 184 -14.47 15.98 1.08
CA ASP A 184 -15.58 15.38 1.81
C ASP A 184 -16.11 16.38 2.85
N SER A 185 -17.33 16.86 2.67
CA SER A 185 -17.93 17.87 3.56
C SER A 185 -18.81 17.28 4.66
N ARG A 186 -18.73 15.97 4.91
CA ARG A 186 -19.46 15.33 6.02
C ARG A 186 -18.81 15.70 7.37
N PRO A 187 -19.60 15.80 8.45
CA PRO A 187 -19.06 16.04 9.79
C PRO A 187 -18.29 14.82 10.30
N TYR A 188 -17.31 15.04 11.18
CA TYR A 188 -16.48 13.97 11.79
C TYR A 188 -17.30 12.78 12.29
N ALA A 189 -18.41 13.04 13.00
CA ALA A 189 -19.24 11.98 13.56
C ALA A 189 -19.82 11.01 12.50
N GLU A 190 -20.12 11.49 11.30
CA GLU A 190 -20.61 10.65 10.21
C GLU A 190 -19.49 9.81 9.60
N ILE A 191 -18.33 10.41 9.37
CA ILE A 191 -17.13 9.72 8.87
C ILE A 191 -16.69 8.64 9.87
N PHE A 192 -16.69 8.97 11.16
CA PHE A 192 -16.38 8.06 12.25
C PHE A 192 -17.36 6.89 12.29
N ALA A 193 -18.67 7.15 12.24
CA ALA A 193 -19.70 6.11 12.35
C ALA A 193 -19.79 5.20 11.11
N LYS A 194 -19.24 5.63 9.96
CA LYS A 194 -19.26 4.89 8.69
C LYS A 194 -17.86 4.50 8.26
N ASP A 195 -17.20 5.32 7.46
CA ASP A 195 -15.98 4.99 6.70
C ASP A 195 -14.80 4.55 7.58
N MET A 196 -14.60 5.16 8.75
CA MET A 196 -13.52 4.79 9.68
C MET A 196 -13.70 3.39 10.28
N GLN A 197 -14.91 2.83 10.27
CA GLN A 197 -15.20 1.59 10.99
C GLN A 197 -14.46 0.38 10.41
N SER A 198 -14.20 0.32 9.10
CA SER A 198 -13.37 -0.75 8.53
C SER A 198 -11.95 -0.69 9.08
N PHE A 199 -11.36 0.51 9.14
CA PHE A 199 -10.03 0.72 9.70
C PHE A 199 -9.99 0.41 11.19
N ILE A 200 -10.93 0.93 11.99
CA ILE A 200 -10.97 0.73 13.45
C ILE A 200 -11.10 -0.76 13.80
N GLN A 201 -12.01 -1.48 13.16
CA GLN A 201 -12.26 -2.89 13.46
C GLN A 201 -11.11 -3.80 13.01
N LEU A 202 -10.38 -3.41 11.96
CA LEU A 202 -9.24 -4.17 11.44
C LEU A 202 -7.89 -3.72 11.98
N MET A 203 -7.83 -2.57 12.65
CA MET A 203 -6.61 -1.94 13.16
C MET A 203 -5.67 -2.90 13.92
N PRO A 204 -6.17 -3.80 14.80
CA PRO A 204 -5.29 -4.75 15.51
C PRO A 204 -4.54 -5.74 14.59
N GLN A 205 -4.94 -5.85 13.32
CA GLN A 205 -4.33 -6.72 12.31
C GLN A 205 -3.42 -5.96 11.34
N LEU A 206 -3.40 -4.62 11.39
CA LEU A 206 -2.69 -3.77 10.44
C LEU A 206 -1.31 -3.38 10.96
N ASP A 207 -0.31 -3.48 10.09
CA ASP A 207 1.07 -3.06 10.39
C ASP A 207 1.32 -1.60 9.96
N ALA A 208 0.57 -1.15 8.94
CA ALA A 208 0.64 0.19 8.39
C ALA A 208 -0.73 0.71 7.93
N LEU A 209 -0.80 2.03 7.78
CA LEU A 209 -1.88 2.73 7.09
C LEU A 209 -1.32 3.70 6.05
N MET A 210 -2.09 3.93 5.00
CA MET A 210 -1.88 5.01 4.03
C MET A 210 -3.09 5.95 4.09
N PRO A 211 -2.92 7.24 4.41
CA PRO A 211 -4.00 8.21 4.43
C PRO A 211 -4.52 8.53 3.02
N ALA A 212 -5.77 8.96 2.93
CA ALA A 212 -6.37 9.43 1.69
C ALA A 212 -5.88 10.85 1.34
N HIS A 213 -5.64 11.10 0.06
CA HIS A 213 -5.51 12.45 -0.50
C HIS A 213 -6.88 13.14 -0.63
N VAL A 214 -7.60 13.24 0.48
CA VAL A 214 -8.94 13.84 0.60
C VAL A 214 -8.90 14.89 1.71
N ILE A 215 -9.45 16.07 1.43
CA ILE A 215 -9.70 17.12 2.42
C ILE A 215 -11.07 16.88 3.05
N TYR A 216 -11.12 16.79 4.39
CA TYR A 216 -12.37 16.65 5.14
C TYR A 216 -12.68 18.01 5.76
N ASP A 217 -13.32 18.91 5.00
CA ASP A 217 -13.34 20.35 5.27
C ASP A 217 -14.02 20.75 6.59
N GLN A 218 -14.95 19.91 7.10
CA GLN A 218 -15.58 20.07 8.41
C GLN A 218 -14.71 19.58 9.58
N VAL A 219 -13.56 18.98 9.30
CA VAL A 219 -12.66 18.35 10.28
C VAL A 219 -11.29 19.01 10.28
N ASP A 220 -10.63 19.07 9.12
CA ASP A 220 -9.32 19.71 8.95
C ASP A 220 -9.20 20.21 7.49
N PRO A 221 -8.68 21.44 7.26
CA PRO A 221 -8.53 21.99 5.91
C PRO A 221 -7.44 21.32 5.08
N ASN A 222 -6.57 20.50 5.67
CA ASN A 222 -5.52 19.77 4.97
C ASN A 222 -5.99 18.37 4.59
N PRO A 223 -5.44 17.78 3.51
CA PRO A 223 -5.67 16.36 3.22
C PRO A 223 -5.21 15.48 4.39
N ALA A 224 -5.83 14.32 4.59
CA ALA A 224 -5.57 13.49 5.77
C ALA A 224 -4.09 13.16 6.01
N GLY A 225 -3.30 12.95 4.95
CA GLY A 225 -1.85 12.70 5.02
C GLY A 225 -0.99 13.90 5.45
N PHE A 226 -1.55 15.11 5.45
CA PHE A 226 -0.88 16.36 5.88
C PHE A 226 -1.52 16.97 7.13
N SER A 227 -2.50 16.29 7.74
CA SER A 227 -3.24 16.79 8.90
C SER A 227 -2.70 16.21 10.20
N GLU A 228 -2.16 17.07 11.07
CA GLU A 228 -1.82 16.70 12.45
C GLU A 228 -3.06 16.24 13.24
N PHE A 229 -4.26 16.76 12.92
CA PHE A 229 -5.49 16.29 13.54
C PHE A 229 -5.76 14.82 13.21
N TRP A 230 -5.80 14.45 11.93
CA TRP A 230 -6.07 13.06 11.53
C TRP A 230 -4.96 12.10 12.00
N ILE A 231 -3.70 12.51 11.89
CA ILE A 231 -2.58 11.64 12.22
C ILE A 231 -2.31 11.61 13.73
N GLN A 232 -2.03 12.74 14.37
CA GLN A 232 -1.64 12.75 15.78
C GLN A 232 -2.84 12.56 16.69
N ASN A 233 -3.90 13.37 16.50
CA ASN A 233 -5.02 13.36 17.45
C ASN A 233 -5.88 12.11 17.27
N ILE A 234 -6.27 11.79 16.03
CA ILE A 234 -7.14 10.63 15.78
C ILE A 234 -6.32 9.33 15.78
N LEU A 235 -5.38 9.13 14.86
CA LEU A 235 -4.68 7.83 14.75
C LEU A 235 -3.79 7.53 15.96
N ARG A 236 -2.87 8.43 16.33
CA ARG A 236 -1.90 8.14 17.41
C ARG A 236 -2.51 8.26 18.81
N GLN A 237 -3.32 9.29 19.07
CA GLN A 237 -3.81 9.57 20.43
C GLN A 237 -5.16 8.90 20.73
N GLU A 238 -6.17 8.99 19.86
CA GLU A 238 -7.49 8.42 20.12
C GLU A 238 -7.51 6.91 19.84
N LEU A 239 -7.12 6.51 18.63
CA LEU A 239 -7.17 5.12 18.17
C LEU A 239 -5.93 4.30 18.59
N LYS A 240 -4.89 4.95 19.13
CA LYS A 240 -3.66 4.31 19.62
C LYS A 240 -2.93 3.46 18.57
N PHE A 241 -3.03 3.84 17.29
CA PHE A 241 -2.34 3.15 16.22
C PHE A 241 -0.83 3.38 16.30
N ASP A 242 -0.06 2.30 16.51
CA ASP A 242 1.41 2.33 16.57
C ASP A 242 2.08 1.68 15.35
N GLY A 243 1.35 1.49 14.25
CA GLY A 243 1.91 1.02 12.98
C GLY A 243 2.55 2.14 12.15
N VAL A 244 3.10 1.78 10.99
CA VAL A 244 3.70 2.73 10.04
C VAL A 244 2.61 3.61 9.41
N LEU A 245 2.89 4.90 9.26
CA LEU A 245 2.10 5.79 8.40
C LEU A 245 2.91 6.17 7.18
N PHE A 246 2.51 5.67 6.02
CA PHE A 246 3.05 6.14 4.74
C PHE A 246 2.31 7.41 4.33
N SER A 247 2.99 8.36 3.69
CA SER A 247 2.25 9.31 2.86
C SER A 247 1.70 8.56 1.64
N ASP A 248 0.63 9.05 1.05
CA ASP A 248 0.33 8.74 -0.35
C ASP A 248 1.31 9.57 -1.24
N ASP A 249 1.29 9.39 -2.57
CA ASP A 249 2.30 9.96 -3.47
C ASP A 249 2.31 11.50 -3.42
N LEU A 250 3.43 12.08 -3.01
CA LEU A 250 3.63 13.52 -2.85
C LEU A 250 3.84 14.23 -4.20
N SER A 251 4.05 13.48 -5.28
CA SER A 251 4.09 14.00 -6.65
C SER A 251 2.70 14.33 -7.21
N MET A 252 1.62 13.84 -6.58
CA MET A 252 0.25 14.03 -7.07
C MET A 252 -0.21 15.49 -7.01
N GLN A 253 -1.14 15.87 -7.90
CA GLN A 253 -1.70 17.23 -7.96
C GLN A 253 -2.43 17.63 -6.67
N ALA A 254 -3.09 16.69 -5.98
CA ALA A 254 -3.72 16.95 -4.68
C ALA A 254 -2.70 17.33 -3.58
N ALA A 255 -1.41 17.00 -3.75
CA ALA A 255 -0.35 17.39 -2.84
C ALA A 255 0.17 18.82 -3.07
N CYS A 256 -0.36 19.58 -4.05
CA CYS A 256 0.06 20.94 -4.37
C CYS A 256 -0.17 22.00 -3.28
N VAL A 257 -0.71 21.62 -2.13
CA VAL A 257 -1.00 22.52 -0.99
C VAL A 257 0.28 23.04 -0.32
N ALA A 258 1.40 22.30 -0.37
CA ALA A 258 2.60 22.62 0.42
C ALA A 258 3.79 23.17 -0.38
N GLY A 259 3.66 23.48 -1.68
CA GLY A 259 4.78 23.95 -2.51
C GLY A 259 5.53 22.82 -3.21
N GLY A 260 6.87 22.85 -3.17
CA GLY A 260 7.76 21.87 -3.81
C GLY A 260 7.80 20.50 -3.10
N ALA A 261 8.49 19.52 -3.69
CA ALA A 261 8.57 18.16 -3.15
C ALA A 261 9.26 18.10 -1.77
N ASP A 262 10.21 19.00 -1.52
CA ASP A 262 10.86 19.25 -0.23
C ASP A 262 9.87 19.68 0.85
N ALA A 263 9.05 20.68 0.56
CA ALA A 263 8.07 21.20 1.49
C ALA A 263 6.92 20.20 1.73
N ARG A 264 6.52 19.44 0.70
CA ARG A 264 5.51 18.36 0.83
C ARG A 264 6.01 17.23 1.72
N ILE A 265 7.24 16.74 1.54
CA ILE A 265 7.75 15.66 2.39
C ILE A 265 7.96 16.14 3.82
N GLN A 266 8.45 17.37 4.03
CA GLN A 266 8.53 17.96 5.36
C GLN A 266 7.15 18.08 6.02
N ALA A 267 6.13 18.51 5.27
CA ALA A 267 4.77 18.63 5.79
C ALA A 267 4.18 17.27 6.19
N ALA A 268 4.32 16.23 5.36
CA ALA A 268 3.83 14.89 5.67
C ALA A 268 4.53 14.29 6.91
N LEU A 269 5.86 14.41 6.99
CA LEU A 269 6.63 13.92 8.13
C LEU A 269 6.31 14.70 9.41
N LYS A 270 6.12 16.03 9.32
CA LYS A 270 5.69 16.86 10.44
C LYS A 270 4.29 16.48 10.93
N ALA A 271 3.36 16.22 10.01
CA ALA A 271 2.01 15.76 10.35
C ALA A 271 2.05 14.40 11.09
N GLY A 272 3.03 13.56 10.79
CA GLY A 272 3.32 12.33 11.54
C GLY A 272 3.47 11.07 10.70
N CYS A 273 3.58 11.19 9.37
CA CYS A 273 3.99 10.08 8.53
C CYS A 273 5.40 9.61 8.93
N ASP A 274 5.61 8.30 8.94
CA ASP A 274 6.92 7.69 9.17
C ASP A 274 7.71 7.59 7.84
N MET A 275 7.05 7.55 6.69
CA MET A 275 7.72 7.50 5.38
C MET A 275 6.91 8.23 4.29
N GLY A 276 7.56 9.16 3.59
CA GLY A 276 6.98 9.90 2.46
C GLY A 276 7.32 9.25 1.11
N LEU A 277 6.33 9.19 0.21
CA LEU A 277 6.47 8.64 -1.14
C LEU A 277 6.63 9.77 -2.16
N VAL A 278 7.66 9.69 -3.01
CA VAL A 278 7.84 10.60 -4.15
C VAL A 278 8.08 9.76 -5.40
N CYS A 279 7.05 9.62 -6.22
CA CYS A 279 7.06 8.72 -7.36
C CYS A 279 7.07 9.48 -8.69
N ASN A 280 7.51 8.80 -9.75
CA ASN A 280 7.40 9.18 -11.16
C ASN A 280 8.09 10.50 -11.58
N ASP A 281 8.84 11.14 -10.68
CA ASP A 281 9.56 12.39 -10.93
C ASP A 281 10.91 12.38 -10.20
N ARG A 282 11.98 12.11 -10.96
CA ARG A 282 13.35 12.07 -10.44
C ARG A 282 13.81 13.43 -9.90
N ALA A 283 13.42 14.53 -10.55
CA ALA A 283 13.79 15.85 -10.07
C ALA A 283 13.14 16.13 -8.70
N ALA A 284 11.85 15.78 -8.55
CA ALA A 284 11.15 15.86 -7.28
C ALA A 284 11.77 14.96 -6.20
N GLN A 285 12.20 13.74 -6.54
CA GLN A 285 12.90 12.84 -5.62
C GLN A 285 14.18 13.48 -5.07
N CYS A 286 15.01 14.07 -5.94
CA CYS A 286 16.23 14.76 -5.54
C CYS A 286 15.95 15.99 -4.68
N ILE A 287 14.90 16.76 -5.00
CA ILE A 287 14.47 17.93 -4.21
C ILE A 287 13.99 17.49 -2.82
N ALA A 288 13.14 16.46 -2.74
CA ALA A 288 12.67 15.89 -1.48
C ALA A 288 13.84 15.39 -0.63
N LEU A 289 14.76 14.63 -1.23
CA LEU A 289 15.95 14.12 -0.55
C LEU A 289 16.80 15.24 0.06
N ALA A 290 17.06 16.31 -0.69
CA ALA A 290 17.80 17.47 -0.21
C ALA A 290 17.09 18.17 0.96
N GLY A 291 15.76 18.24 0.92
CA GLY A 291 14.91 18.83 1.96
C GLY A 291 14.82 18.04 3.27
N MET A 292 15.37 16.82 3.33
CA MET A 292 15.29 15.93 4.50
C MET A 292 16.56 15.88 5.35
N THR A 293 17.58 16.67 5.03
CA THR A 293 18.91 16.61 5.67
C THR A 293 18.90 16.83 7.18
N GLU A 294 18.00 17.69 7.69
CA GLU A 294 17.89 18.05 9.11
C GLU A 294 16.69 17.40 9.83
N LEU A 295 15.96 16.49 9.18
CA LEU A 295 14.78 15.88 9.77
C LEU A 295 15.14 14.69 10.67
N PRO A 296 14.41 14.48 11.79
CA PRO A 296 14.62 13.32 12.62
C PRO A 296 14.33 12.04 11.82
N LEU A 297 15.09 10.99 12.14
CA LEU A 297 14.81 9.68 11.57
C LEU A 297 13.44 9.17 12.04
N PRO A 298 12.72 8.44 11.19
CA PRO A 298 11.45 7.84 11.56
C PRO A 298 11.64 6.74 12.61
N ASN A 299 10.55 6.34 13.26
CA ASN A 299 10.59 5.25 14.23
C ASN A 299 11.04 3.95 13.54
N GLN A 300 12.29 3.57 13.79
CA GLN A 300 12.92 2.41 13.17
C GLN A 300 12.20 1.11 13.51
N GLN A 301 11.63 0.99 14.72
CA GLN A 301 10.88 -0.21 15.10
C GLN A 301 9.59 -0.36 14.32
N ARG A 302 8.97 0.73 13.85
CA ARG A 302 7.78 0.64 12.99
C ARG A 302 8.17 0.20 11.59
N LEU A 303 9.17 0.87 11.00
CA LEU A 303 9.61 0.55 9.64
C LEU A 303 10.16 -0.88 9.52
N GLU A 304 10.87 -1.37 10.53
CA GLU A 304 11.39 -2.74 10.53
C GLU A 304 10.27 -3.80 10.54
N ARG A 305 9.08 -3.49 11.09
CA ARG A 305 7.91 -4.40 11.02
C ARG A 305 7.42 -4.61 9.59
N MET A 306 7.75 -3.69 8.67
CA MET A 306 7.36 -3.81 7.27
C MET A 306 8.24 -4.76 6.48
N ARG A 307 9.36 -5.24 7.03
CA ARG A 307 10.26 -6.16 6.34
C ARG A 307 9.56 -7.50 6.10
N GLY A 308 9.56 -7.93 4.84
CA GLY A 308 8.94 -9.18 4.43
C GLY A 308 9.78 -10.40 4.81
N LYS A 309 9.13 -11.53 5.08
CA LYS A 309 9.82 -12.83 5.24
C LYS A 309 10.19 -13.41 3.86
N ILE A 310 11.15 -12.77 3.20
CA ILE A 310 11.60 -13.15 1.86
C ILE A 310 12.27 -14.53 1.89
N PRO A 311 11.79 -15.53 1.12
CA PRO A 311 12.39 -16.84 1.08
C PRO A 311 13.75 -16.82 0.35
N ASN A 312 14.68 -17.64 0.85
CA ASN A 312 15.95 -17.91 0.18
C ASN A 312 15.77 -18.99 -0.89
N ILE A 313 15.26 -18.58 -2.05
CA ILE A 313 14.98 -19.45 -3.20
C ILE A 313 15.55 -18.83 -4.48
N GLN A 314 15.93 -19.68 -5.44
CA GLN A 314 16.22 -19.25 -6.79
C GLN A 314 14.96 -19.26 -7.63
N ILE A 315 14.67 -18.13 -8.29
CA ILE A 315 13.52 -18.01 -9.19
C ILE A 315 13.99 -18.38 -10.60
N GLY A 316 13.39 -19.43 -11.16
CA GLY A 316 13.59 -19.82 -12.57
C GLY A 316 12.79 -18.93 -13.52
N GLU A 317 12.75 -19.31 -14.81
CA GLU A 317 12.00 -18.56 -15.84
C GLU A 317 10.50 -18.45 -15.51
N THR A 318 9.95 -19.47 -14.85
CA THR A 318 8.56 -19.51 -14.36
C THR A 318 8.52 -19.63 -12.85
N LEU A 319 7.59 -18.92 -12.23
CA LEU A 319 7.36 -19.00 -10.79
C LEU A 319 6.80 -20.38 -10.42
N ALA A 320 7.42 -21.05 -9.45
CA ALA A 320 6.98 -22.34 -8.92
C ALA A 320 7.32 -22.43 -7.43
N LEU A 321 6.32 -22.26 -6.57
CA LEU A 321 6.52 -22.11 -5.12
C LEU A 321 5.95 -23.30 -4.30
N GLY A 322 5.91 -24.48 -4.93
CA GLY A 322 5.48 -25.73 -4.30
C GLY A 322 4.00 -26.08 -4.50
N ALA A 323 3.61 -27.24 -3.98
CA ALA A 323 2.30 -27.86 -4.24
C ALA A 323 1.12 -27.06 -3.65
N GLU A 324 1.30 -26.47 -2.47
CA GLU A 324 0.26 -25.60 -1.89
C GLU A 324 0.04 -24.36 -2.76
N TRP A 325 1.11 -23.68 -3.17
CA TRP A 325 1.03 -22.53 -4.05
C TRP A 325 0.31 -22.86 -5.35
N GLN A 326 0.65 -23.99 -5.98
CA GLN A 326 -0.01 -24.43 -7.21
C GLN A 326 -1.51 -24.64 -7.00
N ARG A 327 -1.91 -25.35 -5.94
CA ARG A 327 -3.33 -25.60 -5.63
C ARG A 327 -4.10 -24.30 -5.39
N VAL A 328 -3.54 -23.39 -4.58
CA VAL A 328 -4.19 -22.10 -4.27
C VAL A 328 -4.27 -21.21 -5.50
N ARG A 329 -3.19 -21.14 -6.29
CA ARG A 329 -3.19 -20.44 -7.58
C ARG A 329 -4.30 -20.93 -8.48
N ASP A 330 -4.43 -22.24 -8.63
CA ASP A 330 -5.43 -22.84 -9.53
C ASP A 330 -6.85 -22.52 -9.03
N ASN A 331 -7.10 -22.56 -7.71
CA ASN A 331 -8.37 -22.15 -7.10
C ASN A 331 -8.70 -20.68 -7.36
N ILE A 332 -7.76 -19.77 -7.10
CA ILE A 332 -7.96 -18.32 -7.29
C ILE A 332 -8.13 -17.97 -8.77
N THR A 333 -7.38 -18.65 -9.66
CA THR A 333 -7.53 -18.48 -11.11
C THR A 333 -8.90 -18.95 -11.59
N ALA A 334 -9.37 -20.09 -11.09
CA ALA A 334 -10.72 -20.58 -11.38
C ALA A 334 -11.80 -19.61 -10.90
N PHE A 335 -11.68 -19.11 -9.67
CA PHE A 335 -12.60 -18.11 -9.11
C PHE A 335 -12.60 -16.81 -9.93
N ARG A 336 -11.43 -16.29 -10.29
CA ARG A 336 -11.31 -15.09 -11.13
C ARG A 336 -11.98 -15.26 -12.49
N ASN A 337 -11.89 -16.45 -13.09
CA ASN A 337 -12.40 -16.69 -14.43
C ASN A 337 -13.84 -17.19 -14.45
N ALA A 338 -14.44 -17.47 -13.29
CA ALA A 338 -15.86 -17.77 -13.18
C ALA A 338 -16.68 -16.55 -13.66
N ASN A 339 -17.78 -16.82 -14.36
CA ASN A 339 -18.74 -15.79 -14.79
C ASN A 339 -19.63 -15.39 -13.62
#